data_AF-A0A960K824-F1
#
_entry.id   AF-A0A960K824-F1
#
_cell.length_a   1.000
_cell.length_b   1.000
_cell.length_c   1.000
_cell.angle_alpha   90.00
_cell.angle_beta   90.00
_cell.angle_gamma   90.00
#
_symmetry.space_group_name_H-M   'P 1'
#
loop_
_entity.id
_entity.type
_entity.pdbx_description
1 polymer ?
#
loop_
_entity_poly.entity_id
_entity_poly.type
_entity_poly.pdbx_seq_one_letter_code
_entity_poly.pdbx_strand_id
1 'polypeptide(L)'
;MAAAIEGSLSGWTGETANPLLDRPVKIGRSKGANYDRRIDVVFVCTGNICRSPMAAALLRARLETIAPQVEVGSAGILFDGRRAEPNAVKAMRHLDLDIGDHRAQTVTLDLLEPASLILGMERAQVRFWLGLSEDLFHRSFTLPEFVRSAAVFGPRPEGEPLRSWVERIGATRPRVAYEHDDPLTTVADPMGGSRRRFRECADELAGLIDELVDLAWPHPEPGGDLAAPATTGGIHADRHRR
;
A
#
# COMPACT_ATOMS: atom_id res chain seq x y z
N MET A 1 -52.96 11.85 -8.85
CA MET A 1 -51.94 12.93 -8.82
C MET A 1 -50.67 12.36 -8.22
N ALA A 2 -49.86 11.66 -9.03
CA ALA A 2 -48.64 10.99 -8.59
C ALA A 2 -47.41 11.57 -9.31
N ALA A 3 -46.43 11.97 -8.49
CA ALA A 3 -44.98 11.99 -8.67
C ALA A 3 -44.34 12.49 -9.98
N ALA A 4 -43.42 13.47 -9.85
CA ALA A 4 -41.98 13.24 -10.01
C ALA A 4 -41.20 14.53 -9.66
N ILE A 5 -40.23 14.40 -8.75
CA ILE A 5 -39.19 15.40 -8.51
C ILE A 5 -38.08 15.09 -9.52
N GLU A 6 -37.98 15.89 -10.58
CA GLU A 6 -36.85 15.83 -11.51
C GLU A 6 -35.69 16.66 -10.94
N GLY A 7 -34.84 15.97 -10.17
CA GLY A 7 -33.51 16.46 -9.82
C GLY A 7 -32.56 16.22 -10.98
N SER A 8 -32.10 17.31 -11.60
CA SER A 8 -31.06 17.37 -12.62
C SER A 8 -29.82 16.54 -12.23
N LEU A 9 -29.68 15.38 -12.87
CA LEU A 9 -28.42 14.66 -13.04
C LEU A 9 -27.86 15.05 -14.40
N SER A 10 -26.95 16.02 -14.45
CA SER A 10 -26.14 16.24 -15.65
C SER A 10 -24.79 16.85 -15.29
N GLY A 11 -23.72 16.11 -15.60
CA GLY A 11 -22.38 16.70 -15.72
C GLY A 11 -21.28 16.11 -14.84
N TRP A 12 -21.33 14.83 -14.44
CA TRP A 12 -20.12 14.12 -13.99
C TRP A 12 -19.71 13.13 -15.08
N THR A 13 -18.85 13.58 -15.99
CA THR A 13 -18.19 12.73 -16.97
C THR A 13 -17.07 11.98 -16.24
N GLY A 14 -17.18 10.66 -16.21
CA GLY A 14 -16.24 9.75 -15.55
C GLY A 14 -14.89 9.73 -16.22
N GLU A 15 -14.03 10.68 -15.86
CA GLU A 15 -12.61 10.65 -16.18
C GLU A 15 -11.83 10.64 -14.87
N THR A 16 -11.54 9.42 -14.39
CA THR A 16 -10.74 9.14 -13.19
C THR A 16 -9.24 9.35 -13.42
N ALA A 17 -8.84 9.78 -14.63
CA ALA A 17 -7.46 10.04 -14.96
C ALA A 17 -6.99 11.34 -14.30
N ASN A 18 -5.87 11.27 -13.58
CA ASN A 18 -5.22 12.46 -13.04
C ASN A 18 -4.50 13.19 -14.19
N PRO A 19 -5.02 14.33 -14.71
CA PRO A 19 -4.49 14.99 -15.91
C PRO A 19 -3.06 15.55 -15.73
N LEU A 20 -2.53 15.48 -14.51
CA LEU A 20 -1.17 15.88 -14.18
C LEU A 20 -0.11 14.86 -14.62
N LEU A 21 -0.50 13.59 -14.86
CA LEU A 21 0.44 12.55 -15.29
C LEU A 21 0.78 12.62 -16.78
N ASP A 22 -0.03 13.31 -17.59
CA ASP A 22 0.19 13.50 -19.03
C ASP A 22 1.13 14.67 -19.36
N ARG A 23 1.62 15.40 -18.33
CA ARG A 23 2.53 16.52 -18.50
C ARG A 23 3.98 16.05 -18.42
N PRO A 24 4.92 16.59 -19.21
CA PRO A 24 6.33 16.24 -19.12
C PRO A 24 6.88 16.59 -17.72
N VAL A 25 7.18 15.56 -16.93
CA VAL A 25 7.80 15.69 -15.60
C VAL A 25 9.30 15.74 -15.78
N LYS A 26 9.94 16.80 -15.26
CA LYS A 26 11.40 16.89 -15.22
C LYS A 26 11.93 15.99 -14.11
N ILE A 27 12.53 14.87 -14.48
CA ILE A 27 13.23 13.99 -13.54
C ILE A 27 14.63 14.58 -13.30
N GLY A 28 14.87 15.08 -12.08
CA GLY A 28 16.19 15.53 -11.63
C GLY A 28 16.80 14.52 -10.67
N ARG A 29 18.14 14.43 -10.62
CA ARG A 29 18.83 13.78 -9.50
C ARG A 29 18.61 14.63 -8.25
N SER A 30 18.15 14.02 -7.15
CA SER A 30 17.96 14.74 -5.89
C SER A 30 19.31 15.26 -5.37
N LYS A 31 19.32 16.49 -4.84
CA LYS A 31 20.46 17.04 -4.09
C LYS A 31 20.16 16.87 -2.59
N GLY A 32 20.47 15.68 -2.05
CA GLY A 32 20.69 15.51 -0.62
C GLY A 32 19.47 15.32 0.28
N ALA A 33 18.64 14.30 0.03
CA ALA A 33 17.94 13.68 1.15
C ALA A 33 18.91 12.71 1.84
N ASN A 34 18.94 12.73 3.18
CA ASN A 34 19.83 11.93 3.99
C ASN A 34 19.33 10.46 3.97
N TYR A 35 19.72 9.70 2.94
CA TYR A 35 19.33 8.30 2.71
C TYR A 35 20.12 7.29 3.55
N ASP A 36 20.64 7.71 4.71
CA ASP A 36 21.47 6.85 5.58
C ASP A 36 20.65 5.70 6.21
N ARG A 37 19.33 5.68 5.99
CA ARG A 37 18.44 4.58 6.33
C ARG A 37 17.76 4.03 5.09
N ARG A 38 17.93 2.72 4.90
CA ARG A 38 17.33 1.95 3.82
C ARG A 38 15.82 1.87 4.05
N ILE A 39 15.02 2.47 3.17
CA ILE A 39 13.56 2.39 3.26
C ILE A 39 13.10 1.03 2.74
N ASP A 40 12.27 0.32 3.51
CA ASP A 40 11.73 -0.99 3.17
C ASP A 40 10.44 -0.90 2.35
N VAL A 41 9.54 0.04 2.71
CA VAL A 41 8.25 0.25 2.04
C VAL A 41 8.12 1.70 1.61
N VAL A 42 7.86 1.95 0.33
CA VAL A 42 7.69 3.31 -0.22
C VAL A 42 6.29 3.48 -0.81
N PHE A 43 5.56 4.49 -0.32
CA PHE A 43 4.32 4.93 -0.94
C PHE A 43 4.57 6.06 -1.93
N VAL A 44 4.03 5.96 -3.15
CA VAL A 44 4.17 6.98 -4.21
C VAL A 44 2.78 7.47 -4.61
N CYS A 45 2.63 8.80 -4.73
CA CYS A 45 1.45 9.37 -5.39
C CYS A 45 1.88 10.57 -6.25
N THR A 46 0.93 11.23 -6.92
CA THR A 46 1.26 12.34 -7.83
C THR A 46 2.04 13.47 -7.15
N GLY A 47 1.57 13.96 -6.00
CA GLY A 47 2.13 15.16 -5.37
C GLY A 47 2.92 14.94 -4.07
N ASN A 48 2.84 13.76 -3.45
CA ASN A 48 3.35 13.50 -2.09
C ASN A 48 2.88 14.50 -1.02
N ILE A 49 1.64 14.96 -1.13
CA ILE A 49 1.02 15.89 -0.17
C ILE A 49 -0.30 15.40 0.40
N CYS A 50 -0.89 14.33 -0.16
CA CYS A 50 -2.17 13.76 0.30
C CYS A 50 -2.04 12.25 0.55
N ARG A 51 -2.30 11.42 -0.45
CA ARG A 51 -2.44 9.96 -0.30
C ARG A 51 -1.18 9.25 0.23
N SER A 52 -0.02 9.45 -0.41
CA SER A 52 1.19 8.76 0.03
C SER A 52 1.71 9.14 1.42
N PRO A 53 1.67 10.42 1.89
CA PRO A 53 2.01 10.71 3.29
C PRO A 53 0.98 10.17 4.29
N MET A 54 -0.31 10.15 3.95
CA MET A 54 -1.35 9.51 4.80
C MET A 54 -1.07 8.01 4.96
N ALA A 55 -0.88 7.29 3.85
CA ALA A 55 -0.59 5.86 3.85
C ALA A 55 0.70 5.52 4.62
N ALA A 56 1.77 6.30 4.43
CA ALA A 56 3.03 6.09 5.15
C ALA A 56 2.87 6.32 6.67
N ALA A 57 2.13 7.35 7.10
CA ALA A 57 1.89 7.61 8.51
C ALA A 57 1.04 6.50 9.16
N LEU A 58 0.01 6.02 8.46
CA LEU A 58 -0.80 4.88 8.89
C LEU A 58 0.05 3.63 9.08
N LEU A 59 0.84 3.25 8.06
CA LEU A 59 1.66 2.05 8.16
C LEU A 59 2.69 2.16 9.28
N ARG A 60 3.39 3.29 9.42
CA ARG A 60 4.34 3.50 10.53
C ARG A 60 3.68 3.30 11.89
N ALA A 61 2.49 3.88 12.09
CA ALA A 61 1.76 3.75 13.34
C ALA A 61 1.37 2.30 13.64
N ARG A 62 0.97 1.51 12.63
CA ARG A 62 0.67 0.09 12.82
C ARG A 62 1.91 -0.75 13.09
N LEU A 63 3.05 -0.41 12.49
CA LEU A 63 4.29 -1.15 12.63
C LEU A 63 5.09 -0.81 13.90
N GLU A 64 4.76 0.28 14.59
CA GLU A 64 5.54 0.80 15.72
C GLU A 64 5.84 -0.24 16.80
N THR A 65 4.89 -1.14 17.09
CA THR A 65 5.03 -2.17 18.12
C THR A 65 5.34 -3.57 17.58
N ILE A 66 5.06 -3.83 16.31
CA ILE A 66 5.17 -5.17 15.70
C ILE A 66 6.42 -5.35 14.84
N ALA A 67 6.89 -4.28 14.19
CA ALA A 67 8.06 -4.30 13.32
C ALA A 67 8.75 -2.92 13.28
N PRO A 68 9.21 -2.39 14.44
CA PRO A 68 9.78 -1.04 14.56
C PRO A 68 11.04 -0.81 13.70
N GLN A 69 11.69 -1.89 13.26
CA GLN A 69 12.85 -1.85 12.37
C GLN A 69 12.48 -1.57 10.91
N VAL A 70 11.20 -1.67 10.53
CA VAL A 70 10.76 -1.44 9.16
C VAL A 70 10.70 0.06 8.90
N GLU A 71 11.54 0.52 7.98
CA GLU A 71 11.57 1.92 7.60
C GLU A 71 10.56 2.17 6.48
N VAL A 72 9.56 3.02 6.74
CA VAL A 72 8.52 3.37 5.77
C VAL A 72 8.77 4.78 5.24
N GLY A 73 8.64 4.97 3.93
CA GLY A 73 8.81 6.24 3.24
C GLY A 73 7.62 6.63 2.38
N SER A 74 7.60 7.88 1.93
CA SER A 74 6.69 8.31 0.86
C SER A 74 7.36 9.31 -0.07
N ALA A 75 6.98 9.28 -1.34
CA ALA A 75 7.44 10.18 -2.38
C ALA A 75 6.33 10.52 -3.36
N GLY A 76 6.66 11.37 -4.33
CA GLY A 76 5.75 11.71 -5.41
C GLY A 76 6.43 12.25 -6.64
N ILE A 77 5.62 12.46 -7.66
CA ILE A 77 6.10 12.71 -9.02
C ILE A 77 6.41 14.20 -9.23
N LEU A 78 5.66 15.10 -8.59
CA LEU A 78 5.65 16.52 -8.98
C LEU A 78 6.34 17.50 -8.03
N PHE A 79 6.26 17.29 -6.71
CA PHE A 79 6.63 18.32 -5.73
C PHE A 79 7.81 17.89 -4.86
N ASP A 80 8.60 18.89 -4.48
CA ASP A 80 9.69 18.76 -3.51
C ASP A 80 9.57 19.89 -2.46
N GLY A 81 9.81 19.56 -1.20
CA GLY A 81 9.74 20.47 -0.04
C GLY A 81 8.33 20.97 0.33
N ARG A 82 7.28 20.65 -0.42
CA ARG A 82 5.91 21.13 -0.14
C ARG A 82 5.32 20.48 1.11
N ARG A 83 4.64 21.25 1.96
CA ARG A 83 3.89 20.69 3.11
C ARG A 83 2.74 19.78 2.64
N ALA A 84 2.36 18.84 3.51
CA ALA A 84 1.11 18.10 3.33
C ALA A 84 -0.08 19.04 3.14
N GLU A 85 -1.06 18.58 2.37
CA GLU A 85 -2.28 19.34 2.09
C GLU A 85 -3.09 19.52 3.39
N PRO A 86 -3.63 20.73 3.67
CA PRO A 86 -4.25 21.00 4.98
C PRO A 86 -5.47 20.14 5.34
N ASN A 87 -6.28 19.70 4.37
CA ASN A 87 -7.38 18.79 4.61
C ASN A 87 -6.89 17.35 4.81
N ALA A 88 -5.79 16.92 4.17
CA ALA A 88 -5.13 15.64 4.47
C ALA A 88 -4.59 15.63 5.91
N VAL A 89 -3.95 16.71 6.37
CA VAL A 89 -3.52 16.86 7.78
C VAL A 89 -4.72 16.73 8.72
N LYS A 90 -5.83 17.40 8.42
CA LYS A 90 -7.05 17.32 9.23
C LYS A 90 -7.68 15.93 9.21
N ALA A 91 -7.66 15.24 8.07
CA ALA A 91 -8.16 13.88 7.95
C ALA A 91 -7.35 12.93 8.83
N MET A 92 -6.02 13.01 8.80
CA MET A 92 -5.16 12.18 9.66
C MET A 92 -5.35 12.45 11.14
N ARG A 93 -5.62 13.69 11.54
CA ARG A 93 -5.91 14.03 12.94
C ARG A 93 -7.19 13.38 13.46
N HIS A 94 -8.13 13.02 12.60
CA HIS A 94 -9.30 12.23 13.01
C HIS A 94 -8.96 10.77 13.33
N LEU A 95 -7.80 10.30 12.87
CA LEU A 95 -7.22 8.98 13.16
C LEU A 95 -6.07 9.08 14.17
N ASP A 96 -6.01 10.17 14.94
CA ASP A 96 -4.98 10.46 15.95
C ASP A 96 -3.54 10.49 15.41
N LEU A 97 -3.36 10.83 14.13
CA LEU A 97 -2.06 10.96 13.47
C LEU A 97 -1.84 12.38 12.95
N ASP A 98 -0.59 12.86 12.97
CA ASP A 98 -0.23 14.16 12.39
C ASP A 98 0.82 14.03 11.28
N ILE A 99 0.53 14.64 10.14
CA ILE A 99 1.43 14.75 8.98
C ILE A 99 1.77 16.22 8.65
N GLY A 100 1.51 17.17 9.56
CA GLY A 100 1.74 18.60 9.36
C GLY A 100 3.20 18.98 9.13
N ASP A 101 4.12 18.17 9.65
CA ASP A 101 5.57 18.31 9.45
C ASP A 101 6.11 17.54 8.25
N HIS A 102 5.26 16.77 7.57
CA HIS A 102 5.63 16.14 6.30
C HIS A 102 6.10 17.18 5.28
N ARG A 103 7.10 16.79 4.51
CA ARG A 103 7.60 17.53 3.34
C ARG A 103 7.61 16.58 2.16
N ALA A 104 6.96 17.02 1.09
CA ALA A 104 6.96 16.30 -0.17
C ALA A 104 8.40 16.10 -0.63
N GLN A 105 8.68 14.92 -1.17
CA GLN A 105 9.94 14.63 -1.84
C GLN A 105 9.66 14.02 -3.21
N THR A 106 10.51 14.34 -4.17
CA THR A 106 10.40 13.78 -5.52
C THR A 106 10.90 12.33 -5.54
N VAL A 107 10.19 11.47 -6.26
CA VAL A 107 10.56 10.07 -6.47
C VAL A 107 11.86 9.98 -7.27
N THR A 108 12.77 9.11 -6.82
CA THR A 108 14.07 8.86 -7.46
C THR A 108 14.39 7.38 -7.44
N LEU A 109 15.27 6.91 -8.34
CA LEU A 109 15.71 5.52 -8.32
C LEU A 109 16.43 5.16 -7.02
N ASP A 110 17.30 6.04 -6.50
CA ASP A 110 18.01 5.83 -5.23
C ASP A 110 17.05 5.57 -4.04
N LEU A 111 15.87 6.21 -4.07
CA LEU A 111 14.81 5.97 -3.09
C LEU A 111 14.11 4.62 -3.31
N LEU A 112 13.84 4.28 -4.58
CA LEU A 112 13.02 3.12 -4.92
C LEU A 112 13.81 1.81 -4.92
N GLU A 113 15.00 1.77 -5.50
CA GLU A 113 15.86 0.58 -5.64
C GLU A 113 16.06 -0.24 -4.37
N PRO A 114 16.34 0.36 -3.19
CA PRO A 114 16.50 -0.40 -1.97
C PRO A 114 15.19 -0.95 -1.39
N ALA A 115 14.03 -0.41 -1.77
CA ALA A 115 12.74 -0.76 -1.20
C ALA A 115 12.33 -2.19 -1.54
N SER A 116 11.80 -2.90 -0.56
CA SER A 116 11.24 -4.25 -0.71
C SER A 116 9.84 -4.21 -1.33
N LEU A 117 9.09 -3.13 -1.09
CA LEU A 117 7.73 -2.93 -1.61
C LEU A 117 7.50 -1.45 -1.99
N ILE A 118 6.99 -1.23 -3.20
CA ILE A 118 6.70 0.10 -3.76
C ILE A 118 5.21 0.16 -4.13
N LEU A 119 4.47 1.07 -3.51
CA LEU A 119 3.02 1.14 -3.59
C LEU A 119 2.53 2.48 -4.12
N GLY A 120 1.83 2.44 -5.25
CA GLY A 120 1.08 3.55 -5.81
C GLY A 120 -0.36 3.60 -5.34
N MET A 121 -1.05 4.66 -5.74
CA MET A 121 -2.51 4.82 -5.58
C MET A 121 -3.26 4.51 -6.89
N GLU A 122 -2.56 4.65 -8.03
CA GLU A 122 -3.08 4.49 -9.40
C GLU A 122 -2.03 3.78 -10.27
N ARG A 123 -2.45 2.97 -11.25
CA ARG A 123 -1.52 2.28 -12.18
C ARG A 123 -0.70 3.26 -13.01
N ALA A 124 -1.25 4.42 -13.36
CA ALA A 124 -0.51 5.48 -14.04
C ALA A 124 0.72 5.96 -13.25
N GLN A 125 0.65 5.98 -11.92
CA GLN A 125 1.80 6.28 -11.09
C GLN A 125 2.82 5.14 -11.18
N VAL A 126 2.36 3.88 -11.12
CA VAL A 126 3.24 2.71 -11.26
C VAL A 126 3.99 2.73 -12.59
N ARG A 127 3.29 2.98 -13.70
CA ARG A 127 3.89 3.16 -15.02
C ARG A 127 4.98 4.26 -15.00
N PHE A 128 4.75 5.37 -14.31
CA PHE A 128 5.70 6.48 -14.25
C PHE A 128 7.08 6.04 -13.76
N TRP A 129 7.17 5.35 -12.60
CA TRP A 129 8.48 4.94 -12.08
C TRP A 129 9.02 3.67 -12.73
N LEU A 130 8.17 2.81 -13.31
CA LEU A 130 8.66 1.72 -14.15
C LEU A 130 9.34 2.24 -15.44
N GLY A 131 8.95 3.43 -15.91
CA GLY A 131 9.69 4.16 -16.94
C GLY A 131 11.10 4.61 -16.50
N LEU A 132 11.40 4.62 -15.20
CA LEU A 132 12.76 4.89 -14.68
C LEU A 132 13.60 3.61 -14.64
N SER A 133 13.02 2.50 -14.19
CA SER A 133 13.65 1.18 -14.16
C SER A 133 12.61 0.07 -14.16
N GLU A 134 12.67 -0.80 -15.15
CA GLU A 134 11.78 -1.95 -15.29
C GLU A 134 12.05 -3.07 -14.27
N ASP A 135 13.24 -3.08 -13.66
CA ASP A 135 13.64 -4.06 -12.64
C ASP A 135 12.81 -3.93 -11.36
N LEU A 136 12.14 -2.79 -11.18
CA LEU A 136 11.26 -2.53 -10.05
C LEU A 136 9.90 -3.24 -10.17
N PHE A 137 9.56 -3.84 -11.32
CA PHE A 137 8.22 -4.35 -11.63
C PHE A 137 7.69 -5.32 -10.57
N HIS A 138 8.47 -6.34 -10.19
CA HIS A 138 8.00 -7.39 -9.26
C HIS A 138 7.73 -6.89 -7.84
N ARG A 139 8.10 -5.64 -7.55
CA ARG A 139 7.94 -4.99 -6.25
C ARG A 139 7.04 -3.76 -6.31
N SER A 140 6.48 -3.47 -7.49
CA SER A 140 5.68 -2.28 -7.76
C SER A 140 4.23 -2.63 -7.99
N PHE A 141 3.34 -2.05 -7.21
CA PHE A 141 1.90 -2.32 -7.25
C PHE A 141 1.13 -1.01 -6.99
N THR A 142 -0.17 -0.99 -7.27
CA THR A 142 -1.05 -0.11 -6.49
C THR A 142 -1.35 -0.77 -5.13
N LEU A 143 -1.66 0.03 -4.11
CA LEU A 143 -1.98 -0.49 -2.78
C LEU A 143 -3.17 -1.48 -2.82
N PRO A 144 -4.32 -1.16 -3.44
CA PRO A 144 -5.44 -2.11 -3.48
C PRO A 144 -5.12 -3.38 -4.29
N GLU A 145 -4.33 -3.26 -5.37
CA GLU A 145 -3.88 -4.43 -6.13
C GLU A 145 -3.00 -5.34 -5.28
N PHE A 146 -2.03 -4.78 -4.55
CA PHE A 146 -1.14 -5.58 -3.72
C PHE A 146 -1.90 -6.31 -2.63
N VAL A 147 -2.77 -5.62 -1.88
CA VAL A 147 -3.59 -6.23 -0.82
C VAL A 147 -4.43 -7.37 -1.38
N ARG A 148 -5.11 -7.15 -2.52
CA ARG A 148 -5.90 -8.20 -3.18
C ARG A 148 -5.05 -9.39 -3.61
N SER A 149 -3.90 -9.15 -4.26
CA SER A 149 -3.01 -10.21 -4.71
C SER A 149 -2.42 -10.99 -3.53
N ALA A 150 -2.02 -10.30 -2.47
CA ALA A 150 -1.50 -10.90 -1.25
C ALA A 150 -2.58 -11.72 -0.52
N ALA A 151 -3.84 -11.26 -0.47
CA ALA A 151 -4.94 -12.01 0.11
C ALA A 151 -5.21 -13.34 -0.64
N VAL A 152 -5.09 -13.34 -1.97
CA VAL A 152 -5.20 -14.57 -2.78
C VAL A 152 -3.98 -15.47 -2.61
N PHE A 153 -2.78 -14.87 -2.51
CA PHE A 153 -1.52 -15.60 -2.40
C PHE A 153 -1.30 -16.20 -1.00
N GLY A 154 -1.88 -15.57 0.03
CA GLY A 154 -1.71 -15.90 1.43
C GLY A 154 -0.72 -14.97 2.16
N PRO A 155 -0.81 -14.90 3.50
CA PRO A 155 0.05 -14.07 4.33
C PRO A 155 1.52 -14.47 4.18
N ARG A 156 2.44 -13.54 4.49
CA ARG A 156 3.88 -13.76 4.46
C ARG A 156 4.26 -14.87 5.45
N PRO A 157 4.85 -15.98 4.98
CA PRO A 157 5.38 -17.02 5.85
C PRO A 157 6.36 -16.49 6.90
N GLU A 158 6.32 -17.10 8.08
CA GLU A 158 7.26 -16.78 9.16
C GLU A 158 8.71 -16.95 8.69
N GLY A 159 9.57 -15.99 9.04
CA GLY A 159 10.98 -15.98 8.67
C GLY A 159 11.31 -15.65 7.21
N GLU A 160 10.32 -15.58 6.31
CA GLU A 160 10.57 -15.19 4.92
C GLU A 160 10.85 -13.68 4.80
N PRO A 161 11.92 -13.22 4.11
CA PRO A 161 12.13 -11.80 3.87
C PRO A 161 10.97 -11.14 3.11
N LEU A 162 10.57 -9.93 3.51
CA LEU A 162 9.48 -9.17 2.87
C LEU A 162 9.65 -9.09 1.35
N ARG A 163 10.85 -8.75 0.89
CA ARG A 163 11.20 -8.65 -0.53
C ARG A 163 10.91 -9.95 -1.29
N SER A 164 11.32 -11.09 -0.75
CA SER A 164 11.16 -12.39 -1.42
C SER A 164 9.68 -12.74 -1.57
N TRP A 165 8.87 -12.53 -0.53
CA TRP A 165 7.42 -12.75 -0.59
C TRP A 165 6.74 -11.81 -1.60
N VAL A 166 7.08 -10.52 -1.58
CA VAL A 166 6.58 -9.52 -2.53
C VAL A 166 6.93 -9.87 -3.97
N GLU A 167 8.19 -10.24 -4.25
CA GLU A 167 8.65 -10.57 -5.59
C GLU A 167 7.96 -11.84 -6.14
N ARG A 168 7.65 -12.83 -5.28
CA ARG A 168 6.85 -14.00 -5.68
C ARG A 168 5.42 -13.61 -6.06
N ILE A 169 4.76 -12.75 -5.29
CA ILE A 169 3.44 -12.21 -5.66
C ILE A 169 3.56 -11.46 -6.99
N GLY A 170 4.57 -10.61 -7.12
CA GLY A 170 4.82 -9.80 -8.30
C GLY A 170 5.10 -10.61 -9.57
N ALA A 171 5.71 -11.78 -9.45
CA ALA A 171 5.99 -12.69 -10.55
C ALA A 171 4.72 -13.35 -11.13
N THR A 172 3.62 -13.39 -10.37
CA THR A 172 2.33 -13.93 -10.86
C THR A 172 1.57 -12.96 -11.79
N ARG A 173 2.02 -11.69 -11.88
CA ARG A 173 1.28 -10.64 -12.58
C ARG A 173 1.81 -10.41 -13.99
N PRO A 174 0.93 -10.30 -14.99
CA PRO A 174 1.35 -9.99 -16.34
C PRO A 174 1.60 -8.48 -16.51
N ARG A 175 2.73 -8.10 -17.14
CA ARG A 175 3.10 -6.69 -17.37
C ARG A 175 2.05 -5.91 -18.17
N VAL A 176 1.38 -6.57 -19.13
CA VAL A 176 0.31 -6.00 -19.95
C VAL A 176 -0.87 -5.47 -19.12
N ALA A 177 -1.07 -5.94 -17.88
CA ALA A 177 -2.11 -5.42 -17.00
C ALA A 177 -1.92 -3.92 -16.68
N TYR A 178 -0.70 -3.40 -16.82
CA TYR A 178 -0.37 -2.00 -16.53
C TYR A 178 -0.60 -1.04 -17.68
N GLU A 179 -0.86 -1.53 -18.90
CA GLU A 179 -1.10 -0.68 -20.08
C GLU A 179 -2.33 0.21 -19.93
N HIS A 180 -3.30 -0.23 -19.12
CA HIS A 180 -4.55 0.47 -18.88
C HIS A 180 -4.75 0.72 -17.38
N ASP A 181 -5.50 1.77 -17.07
CA ASP A 181 -5.96 2.01 -15.70
C ASP A 181 -7.08 1.06 -15.32
N ASP A 182 -7.22 0.79 -14.03
CA ASP A 182 -8.20 -0.14 -13.49
C ASP A 182 -8.82 0.44 -12.21
N PRO A 183 -10.11 0.84 -12.26
CA PRO A 183 -10.80 1.42 -11.12
C PRO A 183 -10.83 0.51 -9.88
N LEU A 184 -10.80 -0.83 -10.04
CA LEU A 184 -10.83 -1.77 -8.91
C LEU A 184 -9.50 -1.85 -8.14
N THR A 185 -8.47 -1.21 -8.68
CA THR A 185 -7.13 -1.16 -8.10
C THR A 185 -6.69 0.27 -7.79
N THR A 186 -7.63 1.22 -7.72
CA THR A 186 -7.35 2.64 -7.61
C THR A 186 -7.89 3.21 -6.30
N VAL A 187 -7.05 3.97 -5.58
CA VAL A 187 -7.48 4.83 -4.47
C VAL A 187 -7.78 6.21 -5.03
N ALA A 188 -9.03 6.64 -4.93
CA ALA A 188 -9.50 7.90 -5.51
C ALA A 188 -8.70 9.11 -5.01
N ASP A 189 -8.33 10.04 -5.90
CA ASP A 189 -7.64 11.26 -5.50
C ASP A 189 -8.59 12.23 -4.77
N PRO A 190 -8.33 12.61 -3.50
CA PRO A 190 -9.17 13.58 -2.80
C PRO A 190 -8.90 15.03 -3.23
N MET A 191 -7.82 15.30 -3.98
CA MET A 191 -7.45 16.65 -4.41
C MET A 191 -8.57 17.38 -5.15
N GLY A 192 -8.77 18.66 -4.80
CA GLY A 192 -9.88 19.48 -5.31
C GLY A 192 -11.25 19.13 -4.74
N GLY A 193 -11.34 18.08 -3.91
CA GLY A 193 -12.55 17.62 -3.25
C GLY A 193 -12.88 18.35 -1.94
N SER A 194 -14.01 17.95 -1.35
CA SER A 194 -14.45 18.43 -0.04
C SER A 194 -13.65 17.77 1.10
N ARG A 195 -13.71 18.34 2.31
CA ARG A 195 -13.15 17.70 3.52
C ARG A 195 -13.65 16.27 3.74
N ARG A 196 -14.87 15.97 3.29
CA ARG A 196 -15.43 14.61 3.39
C ARG A 196 -14.64 13.64 2.51
N ARG A 197 -14.30 14.01 1.28
CA ARG A 197 -13.48 13.18 0.37
C ARG A 197 -12.09 12.88 0.92
N PHE A 198 -11.49 13.84 1.64
CA PHE A 198 -10.21 13.60 2.31
C PHE A 198 -10.33 12.59 3.45
N ARG A 199 -11.42 12.62 4.23
CA ARG A 199 -11.69 11.62 5.27
C ARG A 199 -11.99 10.26 4.67
N GLU A 200 -12.88 10.18 3.69
CA GLU A 200 -13.19 8.93 2.97
C GLU A 200 -11.92 8.29 2.42
N CYS A 201 -11.02 9.09 1.83
CA CYS A 201 -9.71 8.60 1.37
C CYS A 201 -8.81 8.13 2.52
N ALA A 202 -8.76 8.82 3.66
CA ALA A 202 -7.98 8.40 4.81
C ALA A 202 -8.51 7.09 5.43
N ASP A 203 -9.83 6.94 5.50
CA ASP A 203 -10.50 5.74 6.02
C ASP A 203 -10.27 4.54 5.09
N GLU A 204 -10.37 4.74 3.78
CA GLU A 204 -10.05 3.72 2.76
C GLU A 204 -8.59 3.26 2.88
N LEU A 205 -7.66 4.23 2.99
CA LEU A 205 -6.25 3.93 3.20
C LEU A 205 -6.03 3.17 4.51
N ALA A 206 -6.71 3.55 5.60
CA ALA A 206 -6.56 2.86 6.88
C ALA A 206 -6.96 1.38 6.77
N GLY A 207 -8.11 1.08 6.15
CA GLY A 207 -8.54 -0.31 5.95
C GLY A 207 -7.56 -1.12 5.09
N LEU A 208 -7.08 -0.56 3.99
CA LEU A 208 -6.08 -1.21 3.14
C LEU A 208 -4.74 -1.43 3.85
N ILE A 209 -4.34 -0.49 4.72
CA ILE A 209 -3.12 -0.63 5.52
C ILE A 209 -3.30 -1.69 6.60
N ASP A 210 -4.46 -1.78 7.23
CA ASP A 210 -4.74 -2.83 8.23
C ASP A 210 -4.66 -4.22 7.56
N GLU A 211 -5.29 -4.43 6.40
CA GLU A 211 -5.17 -5.68 5.64
C GLU A 211 -3.73 -5.97 5.19
N LEU A 212 -3.00 -4.94 4.74
CA LEU A 212 -1.58 -5.07 4.40
C LEU A 212 -0.77 -5.53 5.63
N VAL A 213 -1.06 -4.99 6.81
CA VAL A 213 -0.36 -5.32 8.04
C VAL A 213 -0.59 -6.78 8.41
N ASP A 214 -1.85 -7.23 8.39
CA ASP A 214 -2.23 -8.62 8.69
C ASP A 214 -1.55 -9.62 7.73
N LEU A 215 -1.44 -9.26 6.45
CA LEU A 215 -0.83 -10.11 5.43
C LEU A 215 0.69 -10.11 5.50
N ALA A 216 1.34 -8.96 5.67
CA ALA A 216 2.79 -8.83 5.56
C ALA A 216 3.52 -8.98 6.90
N TRP A 217 2.84 -8.78 8.03
CA TRP A 217 3.37 -8.99 9.38
C TRP A 217 2.36 -9.77 10.22
N PRO A 218 2.00 -10.99 9.81
CA PRO A 218 1.04 -11.79 10.54
C PRO A 218 1.54 -12.01 11.96
N HIS A 219 0.64 -11.90 12.93
CA HIS A 219 0.93 -12.34 14.28
C HIS A 219 1.22 -13.83 14.27
N PRO A 220 2.24 -14.31 15.02
CA PRO A 220 2.36 -15.74 15.24
C PRO A 220 1.05 -16.21 15.87
N GLU A 221 0.34 -17.12 15.19
CA GLU A 221 -0.78 -17.83 15.79
C GLU A 221 -0.31 -18.34 17.16
N PRO A 222 -1.02 -18.07 18.27
CA PRO A 222 -0.68 -18.66 19.55
C PRO A 222 -0.69 -20.17 19.32
N GLY A 223 0.50 -20.77 19.37
CA GLY A 223 0.79 -22.08 18.80
C GLY A 223 -0.40 -23.02 18.90
N GLY A 224 -0.98 -23.37 17.75
CA GLY A 224 -1.85 -24.52 17.69
C GLY A 224 -1.06 -25.68 18.24
N ASP A 225 -1.40 -26.11 19.46
CA ASP A 225 -0.87 -27.32 20.06
C ASP A 225 -1.03 -28.40 19.00
N LEU A 226 0.09 -28.78 18.37
CA LEU A 226 0.19 -30.05 17.68
C LEU A 226 -0.01 -31.06 18.79
N ALA A 227 -1.27 -31.45 19.00
CA ALA A 227 -1.65 -32.56 19.82
C ALA A 227 -0.73 -33.70 19.41
N ALA A 228 0.20 -34.04 20.31
CA ALA A 228 1.12 -35.12 20.12
C ALA A 228 0.30 -36.34 19.67
N PRO A 229 0.73 -37.07 18.62
CA PRO A 229 0.00 -38.25 18.19
C PRO A 229 -0.14 -39.15 19.41
N ALA A 230 -1.39 -39.44 19.79
CA ALA A 230 -1.69 -40.35 20.87
C ALA A 230 -0.90 -41.63 20.61
N THR A 231 0.10 -41.89 21.44
CA THR A 231 0.79 -43.16 21.50
C THR A 231 -0.23 -44.16 21.99
N THR A 232 -1.02 -44.74 21.08
CA THR A 232 -1.75 -45.98 21.33
C THR A 232 -0.69 -47.08 21.38
N GLY A 233 -0.02 -47.17 22.54
CA GLY A 233 0.75 -48.33 22.94
C GLY A 233 -0.15 -49.55 22.87
N GLY A 234 0.26 -50.52 22.06
CA GLY A 234 -0.54 -51.69 21.76
C GLY A 234 -0.58 -52.74 22.87
N ILE A 235 -1.45 -53.70 22.60
CA ILE A 235 -1.37 -55.13 22.95
C ILE A 235 -1.65 -55.48 24.42
N HIS A 236 -2.89 -55.88 24.68
CA HIS A 236 -3.11 -57.12 25.43
C HIS A 236 -4.14 -57.99 24.71
N ALA A 237 -3.62 -58.96 23.95
CA ALA A 237 -4.38 -60.13 23.54
C ALA A 237 -4.46 -61.06 24.76
N ASP A 238 -5.63 -61.19 25.36
CA ASP A 238 -5.91 -62.25 26.33
C ASP A 238 -6.41 -63.48 25.57
N ARG A 239 -5.50 -64.46 25.42
CA ARG A 239 -5.82 -65.82 24.98
C ARG A 239 -5.90 -66.70 26.22
N HIS A 240 -7.12 -67.21 26.47
CA HIS A 240 -7.44 -68.46 27.15
C HIS A 240 -6.32 -69.18 27.93
N ARG A 241 -6.55 -69.37 29.24
CA ARG A 241 -6.22 -70.64 29.92
C ARG A 241 -7.12 -70.88 31.15
N ARG A 242 -7.86 -71.99 31.05
CA ARG A 242 -8.60 -72.77 32.06
C ARG A 242 -10.03 -72.35 32.35
#